data_AF-A0A7S3FJ57-F1
#
_entry.id   AF-A0A7S3FJ57-F1
#
_cell.length_a   1.000
_cell.length_b   1.000
_cell.length_c   1.000
_cell.angle_alpha   90.00
_cell.angle_beta   90.00
_cell.angle_gamma   90.00
#
_symmetry.space_group_name_H-M   'P 1'
#
loop_
_entity.id
_entity.type
_entity.pdbx_description
1 polymer ?
#
loop_
_entity_poly.entity_id
_entity_poly.type
_entity_poly.pdbx_seq_one_letter_code
_entity_poly.pdbx_strand_id
1 'polypeptide(L)'
;RHRCSTTSTSHHCTAMAATPAPRVLSLLSASTEIVCRLGMAHALVGRSHGCDAPPAVLALPAVTAPRMDPTAPSEEIDAAVRAVVAGGGPVYEIRNRMVAALAPDVILTQDQCRICAVTRADVAGACADLPASTIVTIEPTTLGDVLGDVATIAAALGVPERGARLVASMERRLDAVRAATAPFPRAAACHLEWLPPPLGSGDWVPQ
;
A
#
# COMPACT_ATOMS: atom_id res chain seq x y z
N ARG A 1 68.78 -20.00 -24.80
CA ARG A 1 68.25 -18.78 -24.13
C ARG A 1 67.09 -18.24 -24.97
N HIS A 2 65.84 -18.63 -24.72
CA HIS A 2 64.68 -17.88 -25.20
C HIS A 2 63.55 -18.02 -24.18
N ARG A 3 63.13 -16.88 -23.61
CA ARG A 3 62.02 -16.75 -22.66
C ARG A 3 60.71 -16.92 -23.42
N CYS A 4 59.82 -17.77 -22.93
CA CYS A 4 58.40 -17.74 -23.26
C CYS A 4 57.70 -16.94 -22.15
N SER A 5 57.07 -15.83 -22.52
CA SER A 5 56.34 -14.93 -21.63
C SER A 5 54.88 -15.40 -21.50
N THR A 6 54.50 -15.84 -20.31
CA THR A 6 53.09 -16.06 -19.93
C THR A 6 52.48 -14.76 -19.42
N THR A 7 51.60 -14.14 -20.21
CA THR A 7 50.71 -13.07 -19.74
C THR A 7 49.44 -13.70 -19.18
N SER A 8 49.31 -13.67 -17.85
CA SER A 8 48.11 -14.06 -17.12
C SER A 8 47.20 -12.84 -16.98
N THR A 9 46.12 -12.77 -17.76
CA THR A 9 45.09 -11.75 -17.60
C THR A 9 44.03 -12.26 -16.63
N SER A 10 44.14 -11.85 -15.36
CA SER A 10 43.13 -12.10 -14.33
C SER A 10 41.92 -11.19 -14.59
N HIS A 11 40.82 -11.74 -15.10
CA HIS A 11 39.53 -11.06 -15.07
C HIS A 11 39.02 -11.02 -13.62
N HIS A 12 39.20 -9.88 -12.95
CA HIS A 12 38.50 -9.58 -11.70
C HIS A 12 37.04 -9.31 -12.03
N CYS A 13 36.18 -10.30 -11.79
CA CYS A 13 34.74 -10.14 -11.77
C CYS A 13 34.37 -9.45 -10.44
N THR A 14 34.31 -8.13 -10.43
CA THR A 14 33.81 -7.38 -9.27
C THR A 14 32.32 -7.67 -9.15
N ALA A 15 31.95 -8.52 -8.19
CA ALA A 15 30.55 -8.69 -7.81
C ALA A 15 30.02 -7.33 -7.36
N MET A 16 29.07 -6.76 -8.12
CA MET A 16 28.34 -5.59 -7.66
C MET A 16 27.61 -5.99 -6.38
N ALA A 17 27.92 -5.33 -5.27
CA ALA A 17 27.16 -5.50 -4.04
C ALA A 17 25.71 -5.13 -4.33
N ALA A 18 24.79 -6.08 -4.15
CA ALA A 18 23.36 -5.81 -4.29
C ALA A 18 22.97 -4.74 -3.26
N THR A 19 22.38 -3.64 -3.72
CA THR A 19 21.78 -2.64 -2.83
C THR A 19 20.80 -3.35 -1.90
N PRO A 20 20.87 -3.13 -0.57
CA PRO A 20 19.92 -3.73 0.35
C PRO A 20 18.49 -3.33 -0.04
N ALA A 21 17.55 -4.27 0.09
CA ALA A 21 16.14 -4.01 -0.21
C ALA A 21 15.61 -2.88 0.69
N PRO A 22 14.74 -1.99 0.16
CA PRO A 22 14.21 -0.86 0.95
C PRO A 22 13.38 -1.37 2.12
N ARG A 23 13.36 -0.62 3.23
CA ARG A 23 12.49 -0.86 4.39
C ARG A 23 11.14 -0.20 4.16
N VAL A 24 10.10 -1.01 3.97
CA VAL A 24 8.78 -0.53 3.56
C VAL A 24 7.80 -0.55 4.73
N LEU A 25 7.21 0.61 5.02
CA LEU A 25 6.04 0.71 5.89
C LEU A 25 4.81 0.90 5.01
N SER A 26 3.83 -0.01 5.08
CA SER A 26 2.58 0.11 4.32
C SER A 26 1.42 0.43 5.25
N LEU A 27 0.74 1.56 5.01
CA LEU A 27 -0.36 2.04 5.84
C LEU A 27 -1.75 1.80 5.22
N LEU A 28 -1.81 1.00 4.14
CA LEU A 28 -3.02 0.67 3.40
C LEU A 28 -3.01 -0.81 2.97
N SER A 29 -4.14 -1.50 3.15
CA SER A 29 -4.26 -2.93 2.84
C SER A 29 -3.96 -3.24 1.37
N ALA A 30 -4.50 -2.44 0.43
CA ALA A 30 -4.21 -2.61 -0.99
C ALA A 30 -2.72 -2.46 -1.32
N SER A 31 -2.02 -1.49 -0.72
CA SER A 31 -0.58 -1.32 -0.97
C SER A 31 0.24 -2.45 -0.34
N THR A 32 -0.16 -2.97 0.83
CA THR A 32 0.45 -4.18 1.44
C THR A 32 0.34 -5.38 0.51
N GLU A 33 -0.85 -5.63 -0.06
CA GLU A 33 -1.06 -6.73 -1.00
C GLU A 33 -0.23 -6.55 -2.29
N ILE A 34 -0.14 -5.33 -2.83
CA ILE A 34 0.68 -5.02 -4.00
C ILE A 34 2.15 -5.33 -3.71
N VAL A 35 2.70 -4.86 -2.58
CA VAL A 35 4.08 -5.15 -2.16
C VAL A 35 4.33 -6.66 -2.11
N CYS A 36 3.39 -7.42 -1.55
CA CYS A 36 3.48 -8.87 -1.49
C CYS A 36 3.46 -9.52 -2.88
N ARG A 37 2.56 -9.08 -3.78
CA ARG A 37 2.45 -9.60 -5.16
C ARG A 37 3.65 -9.22 -6.04
N LEU A 38 4.36 -8.14 -5.71
CA LEU A 38 5.64 -7.78 -6.31
C LEU A 38 6.81 -8.66 -5.81
N GLY A 39 6.56 -9.61 -4.91
CA GLY A 39 7.60 -10.44 -4.29
C GLY A 39 8.48 -9.66 -3.31
N MET A 40 7.95 -8.57 -2.75
CA MET A 40 8.66 -7.66 -1.84
C MET A 40 8.15 -7.77 -0.40
N ALA A 41 7.47 -8.87 -0.04
CA ALA A 41 7.00 -9.08 1.34
C ALA A 41 8.13 -9.02 2.39
N HIS A 42 9.34 -9.46 2.03
CA HIS A 42 10.53 -9.39 2.89
C HIS A 42 11.03 -7.96 3.18
N ALA A 43 10.60 -6.98 2.37
CA ALA A 43 10.93 -5.58 2.53
C ALA A 43 10.01 -4.88 3.54
N LEU A 44 8.85 -5.46 3.86
CA LEU A 44 7.91 -4.88 4.81
C LEU A 44 8.47 -4.94 6.23
N VAL A 45 8.49 -3.79 6.90
CA VAL A 45 8.94 -3.66 8.30
C VAL A 45 7.79 -3.36 9.26
N GLY A 46 6.65 -2.92 8.74
CA GLY A 46 5.45 -2.63 9.51
C GLY A 46 4.23 -2.43 8.62
N ARG A 47 3.06 -2.37 9.25
CA ARG A 47 1.77 -2.26 8.57
C ARG A 47 0.78 -1.36 9.32
N SER A 48 -0.33 -0.95 8.68
CA SER A 48 -1.49 -0.45 9.43
C SER A 48 -2.26 -1.59 10.12
N HIS A 49 -3.09 -1.23 11.11
CA HIS A 49 -3.93 -2.20 11.82
C HIS A 49 -4.82 -3.04 10.90
N GLY A 50 -5.36 -2.44 9.82
CA GLY A 50 -6.27 -3.08 8.86
C GLY A 50 -5.61 -3.92 7.78
N CYS A 51 -4.27 -3.97 7.72
CA CYS A 51 -3.56 -4.81 6.76
C CYS A 51 -3.45 -6.24 7.31
N ASP A 52 -4.19 -7.20 6.77
CA ASP A 52 -4.26 -8.58 7.28
C ASP A 52 -3.93 -9.65 6.24
N ALA A 53 -3.76 -9.26 4.97
CA ALA A 53 -3.50 -10.15 3.86
C ALA A 53 -2.15 -9.84 3.15
N PRO A 54 -1.42 -10.89 2.70
CA PRO A 54 -1.59 -12.30 3.06
C PRO A 54 -1.29 -12.54 4.56
N PRO A 55 -1.75 -13.63 5.19
CA PRO A 55 -1.63 -13.85 6.63
C PRO A 55 -0.22 -13.69 7.22
N ALA A 56 0.83 -13.90 6.42
CA ALA A 56 2.22 -13.67 6.81
C ALA A 56 2.50 -12.22 7.29
N VAL A 57 1.75 -11.22 6.81
CA VAL A 57 1.93 -9.81 7.21
C VAL A 57 1.47 -9.56 8.65
N LEU A 58 0.68 -10.46 9.25
CA LEU A 58 0.24 -10.34 10.63
C LEU A 58 1.40 -10.47 11.63
N ALA A 59 2.53 -11.07 11.22
CA ALA A 59 3.76 -11.11 12.01
C ALA A 59 4.47 -9.75 12.10
N LEU A 60 4.12 -8.80 11.23
CA LEU A 60 4.68 -7.44 11.24
C LEU A 60 3.97 -6.57 12.28
N PRO A 61 4.70 -5.61 12.89
CA PRO A 61 4.11 -4.67 13.82
C PRO A 61 3.05 -3.78 13.14
N ALA A 62 1.87 -3.72 13.75
CA ALA A 62 0.84 -2.74 13.39
C ALA A 62 1.19 -1.39 14.03
N VAL A 63 1.50 -0.39 13.20
CA VAL A 63 1.93 0.94 13.66
C VAL A 63 0.77 1.93 13.81
N THR A 64 -0.44 1.55 13.41
CA THR A 64 -1.64 2.37 13.60
C THR A 64 -2.68 1.65 14.44
N ALA A 65 -3.63 2.40 14.98
CA ALA A 65 -4.80 1.88 15.69
C ALA A 65 -6.01 2.81 15.48
N PRO A 66 -7.24 2.28 15.44
CA PRO A 66 -8.44 3.12 15.45
C PRO A 66 -8.58 3.83 16.80
N ARG A 67 -9.11 5.07 16.78
CA ARG A 67 -9.44 5.83 18.00
C ARG A 67 -10.84 5.55 18.55
N MET A 68 -11.54 4.62 17.91
CA MET A 68 -12.84 4.07 18.31
C MET A 68 -12.75 2.55 18.40
N ASP A 69 -13.74 1.92 19.03
CA ASP A 69 -13.91 0.47 18.98
C ASP A 69 -14.42 0.05 17.59
N PRO A 70 -13.62 -0.65 16.77
CA PRO A 70 -14.05 -1.09 15.44
C PRO A 70 -15.02 -2.29 15.50
N THR A 71 -15.31 -2.83 16.68
CA THR A 71 -16.21 -3.97 16.90
C THR A 71 -17.60 -3.56 17.42
N ALA A 72 -17.79 -2.27 17.69
CA ALA A 72 -19.06 -1.71 18.12
C ALA A 72 -20.12 -1.77 17.00
N PRO A 73 -21.43 -1.64 17.34
CA PRO A 73 -22.48 -1.44 16.35
C PRO A 73 -22.17 -0.26 15.41
N SER A 74 -22.54 -0.37 14.13
CA SER A 74 -22.13 0.61 13.12
C SER A 74 -22.65 2.04 13.38
N GLU A 75 -23.77 2.18 14.09
CA GLU A 75 -24.32 3.48 14.50
C GLU A 75 -23.45 4.15 15.58
N GLU A 76 -22.89 3.36 16.49
CA GLU A 76 -21.96 3.83 17.51
C GLU A 76 -20.61 4.19 16.88
N ILE A 77 -20.15 3.39 15.92
CA ILE A 77 -18.95 3.70 15.14
C ILE A 77 -19.13 5.01 14.35
N ASP A 78 -20.26 5.20 13.65
CA ASP A 78 -20.55 6.44 12.91
C ASP A 78 -20.56 7.65 13.86
N ALA A 79 -21.23 7.55 15.00
CA ALA A 79 -21.25 8.61 16.01
C ALA A 79 -19.83 8.93 16.54
N ALA A 80 -19.03 7.91 16.82
CA ALA A 80 -17.65 8.07 17.30
C ALA A 80 -16.74 8.70 16.24
N VAL A 81 -16.82 8.24 14.98
CA VAL A 81 -16.08 8.81 13.84
C VAL A 81 -16.44 10.29 13.68
N ARG A 82 -17.74 10.64 13.69
CA ARG A 82 -18.20 12.03 13.59
C ARG A 82 -17.68 12.90 14.72
N ALA A 83 -17.68 12.39 15.95
CA ALA A 83 -17.14 13.11 17.10
C ALA A 83 -15.64 13.40 16.94
N VAL A 84 -14.84 12.42 16.47
CA VAL A 84 -13.41 12.60 16.20
C VAL A 84 -13.17 13.66 15.12
N VAL A 85 -13.90 13.56 13.99
CA VAL A 85 -13.79 14.50 12.86
C VAL A 85 -14.20 15.91 13.27
N ALA A 86 -15.30 16.07 14.03
CA ALA A 86 -15.75 17.37 14.53
C ALA A 86 -14.72 18.02 15.48
N GLY A 87 -13.95 17.21 16.21
CA GLY A 87 -12.82 17.66 17.02
C GLY A 87 -11.55 17.99 16.22
N GLY A 88 -11.54 17.80 14.90
CA GLY A 88 -10.39 18.05 14.02
C GLY A 88 -9.25 17.05 14.18
N GLY A 89 -9.48 15.93 14.85
CA GLY A 89 -8.47 14.88 15.05
C GLY A 89 -8.52 13.79 13.97
N PRO A 90 -7.41 13.05 13.75
CA PRO A 90 -7.42 11.92 12.83
C PRO A 90 -8.18 10.73 13.43
N VAL A 91 -8.88 9.98 12.59
CA VAL A 91 -9.61 8.76 12.96
C VAL A 91 -8.69 7.65 13.46
N TYR A 92 -7.46 7.62 12.95
CA TYR A 92 -6.45 6.65 13.32
C TYR A 92 -5.29 7.32 14.07
N GLU A 93 -4.78 6.65 15.09
CA GLU A 93 -3.52 6.99 15.72
C GLU A 93 -2.36 6.38 14.93
N ILE A 94 -1.27 7.12 14.76
CA ILE A 94 0.04 6.59 14.33
C ILE A 94 0.95 6.50 15.56
N ARG A 95 1.56 5.33 15.76
CA ARG A 95 2.50 5.06 16.86
C ARG A 95 3.89 5.56 16.50
N ASN A 96 4.12 6.87 16.56
CA ASN A 96 5.34 7.53 16.05
C ASN A 96 6.65 6.89 16.56
N ARG A 97 6.71 6.51 17.83
CA ARG A 97 7.90 5.83 18.41
C ARG A 97 8.20 4.49 17.72
N MET A 98 7.15 3.75 17.35
CA MET A 98 7.29 2.48 16.64
C MET A 98 7.73 2.73 15.20
N VAL A 99 7.14 3.72 14.52
CA VAL A 99 7.57 4.12 13.17
C VAL A 99 9.05 4.53 13.18
N ALA A 100 9.50 5.31 14.17
CA ALA A 100 10.89 5.70 14.33
C ALA A 100 11.83 4.51 14.56
N ALA A 101 11.45 3.56 15.42
CA ALA A 101 12.21 2.34 15.63
C ALA A 101 12.30 1.46 14.38
N LEU A 102 11.29 1.50 13.52
CA LEU A 102 11.27 0.78 12.25
C LEU A 102 12.09 1.45 11.15
N ALA A 103 12.42 2.74 11.25
CA ALA A 103 13.25 3.47 10.28
C ALA A 103 12.93 3.10 8.80
N PRO A 104 11.70 3.37 8.32
CA PRO A 104 11.31 3.02 6.95
C PRO A 104 11.96 3.95 5.92
N ASP A 105 12.44 3.38 4.83
CA ASP A 105 12.94 4.12 3.66
C ASP A 105 11.77 4.58 2.76
N VAL A 106 10.69 3.78 2.72
CA VAL A 106 9.49 4.04 1.92
C VAL A 106 8.25 3.88 2.80
N ILE A 107 7.35 4.87 2.77
CA ILE A 107 6.05 4.83 3.44
C ILE A 107 4.96 4.87 2.37
N LEU A 108 4.15 3.82 2.28
CA LEU A 108 3.02 3.74 1.36
C LEU A 108 1.75 4.16 2.10
N THR A 109 1.05 5.16 1.59
CA THR A 109 -0.16 5.72 2.19
C THR A 109 -1.18 6.11 1.11
N GLN A 110 -2.37 6.55 1.51
CA GLN A 110 -3.39 7.07 0.58
C GLN A 110 -3.92 8.43 1.02
N ASP A 111 -4.59 9.15 0.13
CA ASP A 111 -5.29 10.41 0.48
C ASP A 111 -6.75 10.48 0.00
N GLN A 112 -7.27 9.39 -0.58
CA GLN A 112 -8.61 9.32 -1.20
C GLN A 112 -9.76 9.66 -0.26
N CYS A 113 -9.63 9.35 1.02
CA CYS A 113 -10.72 9.45 1.98
C CYS A 113 -10.16 9.84 3.35
N ARG A 114 -10.39 11.09 3.75
CA ARG A 114 -9.85 11.66 5.01
C ARG A 114 -10.36 10.98 6.28
N ILE A 115 -11.39 10.15 6.18
CA ILE A 115 -11.97 9.40 7.30
C ILE A 115 -11.32 8.02 7.42
N CYS A 116 -11.24 7.29 6.32
CA CYS A 116 -10.83 5.89 6.28
C CYS A 116 -9.35 5.69 5.95
N ALA A 117 -8.65 6.74 5.52
CA ALA A 117 -7.23 6.72 5.27
C ALA A 117 -6.41 7.19 6.49
N VAL A 118 -5.21 6.63 6.60
CA VAL A 118 -4.09 7.35 7.19
C VAL A 118 -3.57 8.29 6.09
N THR A 119 -3.85 9.59 6.21
CA THR A 119 -3.60 10.54 5.13
C THR A 119 -2.12 10.89 4.98
N ARG A 120 -1.75 11.52 3.87
CA ARG A 120 -0.39 12.08 3.72
C ARG A 120 -0.07 13.09 4.82
N ALA A 121 -1.05 13.89 5.23
CA ALA A 121 -0.89 14.88 6.30
C ALA A 121 -0.62 14.20 7.65
N ASP A 122 -1.35 13.12 7.97
CA ASP A 122 -1.12 12.34 9.19
C ASP A 122 0.28 11.76 9.23
N VAL A 123 0.73 11.17 8.11
CA VAL A 123 2.08 10.61 7.98
C VAL A 123 3.14 11.70 8.12
N ALA A 124 2.98 12.84 7.45
CA ALA A 124 3.94 13.94 7.53
C ALA A 124 4.07 14.48 8.97
N GLY A 125 2.96 14.61 9.70
CA GLY A 125 2.98 15.01 11.10
C GLY A 125 3.64 13.96 12.01
N ALA A 126 3.33 12.68 11.80
CA ALA A 126 3.90 11.57 12.56
C ALA A 126 5.40 11.32 12.29
N CYS A 127 5.86 11.67 11.09
CA CYS A 127 7.20 11.38 10.59
C CYS A 127 8.11 12.61 10.57
N ALA A 128 7.70 13.75 11.13
CA ALA A 128 8.46 15.01 11.09
C ALA A 128 9.89 14.86 11.64
N ASP A 129 10.09 13.96 12.60
CA ASP A 129 11.38 13.70 13.25
C ASP A 129 12.14 12.48 12.67
N LEU A 130 11.61 11.83 11.63
CA LEU A 130 12.27 10.69 11.00
C LEU A 130 13.40 11.13 10.05
N PRO A 131 14.41 10.26 9.83
CA PRO A 131 15.26 10.37 8.66
C PRO A 131 14.43 10.46 7.37
N ALA A 132 15.04 10.96 6.28
CA ALA A 132 14.34 11.16 5.02
C ALA A 132 13.70 9.86 4.49
N SER A 133 12.39 9.67 4.71
CA SER A 133 11.58 8.62 4.09
C SER A 133 10.92 9.12 2.81
N THR A 134 10.83 8.26 1.81
CA THR A 134 10.02 8.53 0.61
C THR A 134 8.56 8.21 0.92
N ILE A 135 7.69 9.22 0.97
CA ILE A 135 6.25 9.03 1.13
C ILE A 135 5.61 8.87 -0.26
N VAL A 136 5.09 7.68 -0.54
CA VAL A 136 4.31 7.36 -1.73
C VAL A 136 2.84 7.42 -1.35
N THR A 137 2.12 8.37 -1.93
CA THR A 137 0.68 8.56 -1.71
C THR A 137 -0.05 8.12 -2.97
N ILE A 138 -1.04 7.24 -2.83
CA ILE A 138 -1.93 6.81 -3.92
C ILE A 138 -3.36 7.31 -3.69
N GLU A 139 -4.11 7.50 -4.77
CA GLU A 139 -5.47 8.05 -4.73
C GLU A 139 -6.29 7.56 -5.94
N PRO A 140 -6.58 6.26 -6.04
CA PRO A 140 -7.22 5.70 -7.21
C PRO A 140 -8.72 5.97 -7.24
N THR A 141 -9.22 6.52 -8.34
CA THR A 141 -10.66 6.69 -8.60
C THR A 141 -11.19 5.70 -9.64
N THR A 142 -10.32 5.15 -10.48
CA THR A 142 -10.70 4.17 -11.51
C THR A 142 -9.92 2.87 -11.38
N LEU A 143 -10.39 1.81 -12.03
CA LEU A 143 -9.59 0.59 -12.17
C LEU A 143 -8.27 0.85 -12.91
N GLY A 144 -8.23 1.84 -13.81
CA GLY A 144 -7.00 2.27 -14.46
C GLY A 144 -6.01 2.85 -13.46
N ASP A 145 -6.50 3.66 -12.52
CA ASP A 145 -5.66 4.25 -11.47
C ASP A 145 -5.08 3.17 -10.56
N VAL A 146 -5.87 2.15 -10.19
CA VAL A 146 -5.36 0.99 -9.42
C VAL A 146 -4.22 0.28 -10.16
N LEU A 147 -4.31 0.11 -11.48
CA LEU A 147 -3.21 -0.46 -12.27
C LEU A 147 -2.00 0.48 -12.31
N GLY A 148 -2.23 1.80 -12.38
CA GLY A 148 -1.21 2.84 -12.26
C GLY A 148 -0.49 2.80 -10.92
N ASP A 149 -1.22 2.61 -9.82
CA ASP A 149 -0.68 2.52 -8.46
C ASP A 149 0.26 1.32 -8.29
N VAL A 150 -0.04 0.19 -8.95
CA VAL A 150 0.89 -0.95 -9.01
C VAL A 150 2.22 -0.54 -9.63
N ALA A 151 2.20 0.22 -10.72
CA ALA A 151 3.42 0.71 -11.36
C ALA A 151 4.16 1.73 -10.49
N THR A 152 3.44 2.66 -9.86
CA THR A 152 3.98 3.66 -8.91
C THR A 152 4.68 2.99 -7.74
N ILE A 153 4.03 2.02 -7.09
CA ILE A 153 4.61 1.27 -5.97
C ILE A 153 5.82 0.45 -6.46
N ALA A 154 5.71 -0.24 -7.59
CA ALA A 154 6.82 -1.03 -8.12
C ALA A 154 8.07 -0.17 -8.44
N ALA A 155 7.88 1.04 -8.97
CA ALA A 155 8.96 1.98 -9.21
C ALA A 155 9.61 2.45 -7.90
N ALA A 156 8.81 2.81 -6.90
CA ALA A 156 9.30 3.20 -5.58
C ALA A 156 10.09 2.10 -4.86
N LEU A 157 9.77 0.83 -5.15
CA LEU A 157 10.45 -0.35 -4.61
C LEU A 157 11.63 -0.83 -5.49
N GLY A 158 11.93 -0.15 -6.59
CA GLY A 158 13.03 -0.53 -7.49
C GLY A 158 12.79 -1.82 -8.28
N VAL A 159 11.53 -2.19 -8.52
CA VAL A 159 11.14 -3.42 -9.25
C VAL A 159 10.12 -3.15 -10.37
N PRO A 160 10.33 -2.14 -11.25
CA PRO A 160 9.35 -1.74 -12.26
C PRO A 160 8.96 -2.87 -13.21
N GLU A 161 9.87 -3.79 -13.54
CA GLU A 161 9.58 -4.94 -14.41
C GLU A 161 8.61 -5.93 -13.73
N ARG A 162 8.68 -6.07 -12.40
CA ARG A 162 7.72 -6.88 -11.64
C ARG A 162 6.34 -6.20 -11.65
N GLY A 163 6.31 -4.87 -11.53
CA GLY A 163 5.11 -4.06 -11.67
C GLY A 163 4.43 -4.26 -13.02
N ALA A 164 5.17 -4.11 -14.12
CA ALA A 164 4.66 -4.30 -15.47
C ALA A 164 4.06 -5.71 -15.68
N ARG A 165 4.71 -6.76 -15.15
CA ARG A 165 4.17 -8.13 -15.21
C ARG A 165 2.88 -8.30 -14.40
N LEU A 166 2.80 -7.68 -13.23
CA LEU A 166 1.61 -7.73 -12.39
C LEU A 166 0.44 -7.00 -13.06
N VAL A 167 0.67 -5.78 -13.58
CA VAL A 167 -0.32 -5.00 -14.33
C VAL A 167 -0.86 -5.80 -15.52
N ALA A 168 0.02 -6.33 -16.37
CA ALA A 168 -0.40 -7.14 -17.51
C ALA A 168 -1.23 -8.37 -17.10
N SER A 169 -0.92 -8.97 -15.94
CA SER A 169 -1.73 -10.06 -15.40
C SER A 169 -3.10 -9.61 -14.88
N MET A 170 -3.21 -8.42 -14.31
CA MET A 170 -4.48 -7.86 -13.84
C MET A 170 -5.35 -7.45 -15.02
N GLU A 171 -4.79 -6.83 -16.05
CA GLU A 171 -5.49 -6.47 -17.30
C GLU A 171 -6.10 -7.70 -17.97
N ARG A 172 -5.32 -8.78 -18.17
CA ARG A 172 -5.85 -10.03 -18.72
C ARG A 172 -7.03 -10.60 -17.93
N ARG A 173 -7.00 -10.46 -16.59
CA ARG A 173 -8.11 -10.91 -15.73
C ARG A 173 -9.33 -10.01 -15.88
N LEU A 174 -9.14 -8.69 -15.96
CA LEU A 174 -10.23 -7.74 -16.22
C LEU A 174 -10.88 -7.98 -17.58
N ASP A 175 -10.08 -8.25 -18.62
CA ASP A 175 -10.59 -8.57 -19.95
C ASP A 175 -11.38 -9.88 -19.98
N ALA A 176 -10.91 -10.90 -19.25
CA ALA A 176 -11.66 -12.15 -19.09
C ALA A 176 -13.03 -11.92 -18.40
N VAL A 177 -13.08 -11.08 -17.36
CA VAL A 177 -14.35 -10.70 -16.70
C VAL A 177 -15.25 -9.96 -17.69
N ARG A 178 -14.73 -8.95 -18.40
CA ARG A 178 -15.49 -8.19 -19.41
C ARG A 178 -16.11 -9.11 -20.45
N ALA A 179 -15.32 -10.04 -21.00
CA ALA A 179 -15.78 -11.01 -21.99
C ALA A 179 -16.85 -11.95 -21.42
N ALA A 180 -16.67 -12.46 -20.20
CA ALA A 180 -17.62 -13.34 -19.54
C ALA A 180 -18.95 -12.63 -19.21
N THR A 181 -18.90 -11.33 -18.92
CA THR A 181 -20.11 -10.56 -18.56
C THR A 181 -20.81 -9.91 -19.74
N ALA A 182 -20.16 -9.78 -20.90
CA ALA A 182 -20.70 -9.09 -22.08
C ALA A 182 -22.07 -9.61 -22.57
N PRO A 183 -22.41 -10.91 -22.49
CA PRO A 183 -23.72 -11.40 -22.92
C PRO A 183 -24.88 -11.03 -21.99
N PHE A 184 -24.61 -10.61 -20.75
CA PHE A 184 -25.65 -10.33 -19.77
C PHE A 184 -26.16 -8.89 -19.89
N PRO A 185 -27.47 -8.65 -19.72
CA PRO A 185 -28.03 -7.30 -19.73
C PRO A 185 -27.52 -6.51 -18.51
N ARG A 186 -27.47 -5.18 -18.63
CA ARG A 186 -27.19 -4.30 -17.49
C ARG A 186 -28.31 -4.43 -16.46
N ALA A 187 -27.93 -4.67 -15.21
CA ALA A 187 -28.85 -4.66 -14.08
C ALA A 187 -28.73 -3.34 -13.31
N ALA A 188 -29.87 -2.83 -12.84
CA ALA A 188 -29.86 -1.77 -11.83
C ALA A 188 -29.38 -2.39 -10.51
N ALA A 189 -28.37 -1.78 -9.89
CA ALA A 189 -27.81 -2.23 -8.63
C ALA A 189 -27.65 -1.03 -7.68
N CYS A 190 -27.82 -1.30 -6.39
CA CYS A 190 -27.48 -0.38 -5.32
C CYS A 190 -26.30 -0.98 -4.55
N HIS A 191 -25.28 -0.17 -4.27
CA HIS A 191 -24.14 -0.58 -3.46
C HIS A 191 -24.16 0.23 -2.15
N LEU A 192 -24.27 -0.48 -1.04
CA LEU A 192 -24.27 0.07 0.31
C LEU A 192 -22.98 -0.39 1.00
N GLU A 193 -22.25 0.56 1.58
CA GLU A 193 -21.01 0.27 2.32
C GLU A 193 -21.17 0.34 3.84
N TRP A 194 -22.25 0.97 4.31
CA TRP A 194 -22.52 1.13 5.73
C TRP A 194 -23.97 0.78 6.05
N LEU A 195 -24.20 0.19 7.22
CA LEU A 195 -25.49 -0.34 7.64
C LEU A 195 -26.34 0.77 8.31
N PRO A 196 -26.43 0.93 9.65
CA PRO A 196 -26.92 2.19 10.21
C PRO A 196 -25.81 3.20 10.56
N PRO A 197 -25.97 4.50 10.21
CA PRO A 197 -26.91 5.00 9.19
C PRO A 197 -26.49 4.52 7.79
N PRO A 198 -27.41 4.25 6.84
CA PRO A 198 -27.01 3.68 5.56
C PRO A 198 -26.21 4.70 4.73
N LEU A 199 -25.04 4.28 4.24
CA LEU A 199 -24.23 5.02 3.28
C LEU A 199 -24.07 4.24 1.98
N GLY A 200 -24.26 4.93 0.86
CA GLY A 200 -23.95 4.41 -0.47
C GLY A 200 -22.49 4.63 -0.83
N SER A 201 -21.97 3.85 -1.78
CA SER A 201 -20.54 3.83 -2.09
C SER A 201 -20.05 4.83 -3.12
N GLY A 202 -20.56 6.05 -3.06
CA GLY A 202 -20.24 7.12 -4.02
C GLY A 202 -18.74 7.40 -4.15
N ASP A 203 -17.98 7.29 -3.05
CA ASP A 203 -16.53 7.54 -3.03
C ASP A 203 -15.69 6.36 -3.57
N TRP A 204 -16.26 5.14 -3.63
CA TRP A 204 -15.58 3.92 -4.07
C TRP A 204 -16.00 3.44 -5.46
N VAL A 205 -17.14 3.92 -5.95
CA VAL A 205 -17.69 3.59 -7.26
C VAL A 205 -17.94 4.90 -8.04
N PRO A 206 -16.91 5.72 -8.30
CA PRO A 206 -17.09 6.85 -9.19
C PRO A 206 -17.34 6.32 -10.61
N GLN A 207 -18.31 6.92 -11.29
CA GLN A 207 -18.58 6.68 -12.70
C GLN A 207 -17.77 7.65 -13.55
#